data_AF-A0A1Y3AYN0-F1
#
_entry.id   AF-A0A1Y3AYN0-F1
#
_cell.length_a   1.000
_cell.length_b   1.000
_cell.length_c   1.000
_cell.angle_alpha   90.00
_cell.angle_beta   90.00
_cell.angle_gamma   90.00
#
_symmetry.space_group_name_H-M   'P 1'
#
loop_
_entity.id
_entity.type
_entity.pdbx_description
1 polymer ?
#
loop_
_entity_poly.entity_id
_entity_poly.type
_entity_poly.pdbx_seq_one_letter_code
_entity_poly.pdbx_strand_id
1 'polypeptide(L)' 'QLQEIRKKATLANLICKTTHLDLIQVSPFEEISTHNPKIPCASQPDFNYELWREGYLHK' A
#
# COMPACT_ATOMS: atom_id res chain seq x y z
N GLN A 1 9.51 -9.07 -7.03
CA GLN A 1 8.50 -9.50 -6.03
C GLN A 1 8.82 -9.00 -4.62
N LEU A 2 9.84 -9.52 -3.92
CA LEU A 2 10.10 -9.18 -2.51
C LEU A 2 10.29 -7.67 -2.23
N GLN A 3 11.00 -6.95 -3.10
CA GLN A 3 11.21 -5.51 -2.93
C GLN A 3 9.89 -4.72 -3.02
N GLU A 4 8.96 -5.18 -3.85
CA GLU A 4 7.64 -4.56 -4.01
C GLU A 4 6.81 -4.74 -2.75
N ILE A 5 6.77 -5.97 -2.22
CA ILE A 5 6.09 -6.28 -0.95
C ILE A 5 6.63 -5.40 0.16
N ARG A 6 7.97 -5.38 0.37
CA ARG A 6 8.59 -4.62 1.46
C ARG A 6 8.30 -3.12 1.42
N LYS A 7 8.11 -2.55 0.22
CA LYS A 7 7.91 -1.11 0.05
C LYS A 7 6.44 -0.71 0.08
N LYS A 8 5.53 -1.58 -0.38
CA LYS A 8 4.13 -1.19 -0.64
C LYS A 8 3.12 -1.91 0.23
N ALA A 9 3.46 -3.05 0.83
CA ALA A 9 2.59 -3.77 1.76
C ALA A 9 2.63 -3.19 3.18
N THR A 10 2.35 -1.89 3.30
CA THR A 10 2.15 -1.24 4.59
C THR A 10 0.70 -1.43 5.04
N LEU A 11 0.46 -1.37 6.35
CA LEU A 11 -0.90 -1.41 6.89
C LEU A 11 -1.77 -0.25 6.38
N ALA A 12 -1.18 0.95 6.24
CA ALA A 12 -1.87 2.12 5.70
C ALA A 12 -2.37 1.88 4.28
N ASN A 13 -1.52 1.32 3.41
CA ASN A 13 -1.89 1.01 2.03
C ASN A 13 -2.95 -0.10 1.97
N LEU A 14 -2.81 -1.13 2.81
CA LEU A 14 -3.80 -2.20 2.89
C LEU A 14 -5.18 -1.66 3.28
N ILE A 15 -5.27 -0.83 4.32
CA ILE A 15 -6.53 -0.22 4.76
C ILE A 15 -7.14 0.66 3.65
N CYS A 16 -6.34 1.50 2.98
CA CYS A 16 -6.83 2.32 1.87
C CYS A 16 -7.39 1.49 0.71
N LYS A 17 -6.84 0.31 0.45
CA LYS A 17 -7.28 -0.55 -0.66
C LYS A 17 -8.48 -1.42 -0.33
N THR A 18 -8.78 -1.67 0.94
CA THR A 18 -9.84 -2.60 1.39
C THR A 18 -11.00 -1.93 2.11
N THR A 19 -10.96 -0.62 2.29
CA THR A 19 -12.01 0.16 2.98
C THR A 19 -12.43 1.37 2.16
N HIS A 20 -13.46 2.09 2.61
CA HIS A 20 -13.92 3.33 1.99
C HIS A 20 -13.31 4.59 2.64
N LEU A 21 -12.10 4.47 3.21
CA LEU A 21 -11.41 5.61 3.81
C LEU A 21 -10.75 6.47 2.75
N ASP A 22 -10.96 7.79 2.83
CA ASP A 22 -10.30 8.76 1.96
C ASP A 22 -8.96 9.24 2.53
N LEU A 23 -8.77 9.14 3.85
CA LEU A 23 -7.61 9.65 4.57
C LEU A 23 -7.06 8.59 5.54
N ILE A 24 -5.73 8.45 5.61
CA ILE A 24 -5.04 7.50 6.49
C ILE A 24 -3.76 8.11 7.08
N GLN A 25 -3.35 7.67 8.27
CA GLN A 25 -2.02 7.96 8.80
C GLN A 25 -0.97 7.06 8.14
N VAL A 26 0.22 7.60 7.85
CA VAL A 26 1.31 6.83 7.21
C VAL A 26 1.78 5.69 8.11
N SER A 27 1.84 5.95 9.43
CA SER A 27 2.14 4.97 10.47
C SER A 27 0.88 4.71 11.32
N PRO A 28 0.02 3.73 10.98
CA PRO A 28 -1.25 3.53 11.70
C PRO A 28 -1.10 3.06 13.16
N PHE A 29 0.09 2.62 13.56
CA PHE A 29 0.39 2.22 14.94
C PHE A 29 0.78 3.40 15.84
N GLU A 30 1.01 4.57 15.25
CA GLU A 30 1.37 5.79 15.96
C GLU A 30 0.15 6.71 16.09
N GLU A 31 0.10 7.46 17.17
CA GLU A 31 -0.95 8.46 17.36
C GLU A 31 -0.87 9.59 16.32
N ILE A 32 -1.99 10.28 16.13
CA ILE A 32 -2.07 11.41 15.21
C ILE A 32 -1.25 12.58 15.75
N SER A 33 -0.34 13.08 14.93
CA SER A 33 0.55 14.18 15.30
C SER A 33 1.02 14.94 14.06
N THR A 34 1.77 16.02 14.25
CA THR A 34 2.43 16.74 13.16
C THR A 34 3.43 15.88 12.39
N HIS A 35 3.98 14.83 13.02
CA HIS A 35 4.94 13.90 12.41
C HIS A 35 4.25 12.67 11.77
N ASN A 36 2.98 12.44 12.10
CA ASN A 36 2.17 11.36 11.52
C ASN A 36 0.76 11.88 11.17
N PRO A 37 0.65 12.85 10.24
CA PRO A 37 -0.63 13.38 9.83
C PRO A 37 -1.40 12.37 8.99
N LYS A 38 -2.70 12.61 8.85
CA LYS A 38 -3.51 11.93 7.84
C LYS A 38 -3.18 12.47 6.46
N ILE A 39 -3.01 11.57 5.49
CA ILE A 39 -2.80 11.86 4.08
C ILE A 39 -3.87 11.19 3.22
N PRO A 40 -4.14 11.70 2.00
CA PRO A 40 -5.08 11.05 1.09
C PRO A 40 -4.70 9.60 0.77
N CYS A 41 -5.67 8.70 0.79
CA CYS A 41 -5.46 7.32 0.35
C CYS A 41 -5.00 7.24 -1.12
N ALA A 42 -5.41 8.20 -1.95
CA ALA A 42 -4.96 8.33 -3.33
C ALA A 42 -3.45 8.59 -3.48
N SER A 43 -2.74 9.02 -2.42
CA SER A 43 -1.28 9.16 -2.44
C SER A 43 -0.53 7.90 -2.00
N GLN A 44 -1.23 6.83 -1.61
CA GLN A 44 -0.59 5.54 -1.32
C GLN A 44 -0.10 4.88 -2.63
N PRO A 45 1.05 4.19 -2.61
CA PRO A 45 1.59 3.60 -3.82
C PRO A 45 0.79 2.37 -4.28
N ASP A 46 0.52 2.28 -5.58
CA ASP A 46 -0.08 1.08 -6.17
C ASP A 46 0.88 -0.09 -6.23
N PHE A 47 0.36 -1.31 -6.06
CA PHE A 47 1.10 -2.55 -6.24
C PHE A 47 1.31 -2.85 -7.73
N ASN A 48 2.54 -3.16 -8.09
CA ASN A 48 2.86 -3.72 -9.39
C ASN A 48 2.64 -5.24 -9.37
N TYR A 49 1.42 -5.66 -9.71
CA TYR A 49 1.05 -7.07 -9.79
C TYR A 49 1.73 -7.82 -10.94
N GLU A 50 2.33 -7.11 -11.91
CA GLU A 50 3.02 -7.72 -13.05
C GLU A 50 4.25 -8.53 -12.66
N LEU A 51 4.80 -8.27 -11.47
CA LEU A 51 5.91 -9.03 -10.93
C LEU A 51 5.55 -10.50 -10.62
N TRP A 52 4.25 -10.84 -10.59
CA TRP A 52 3.73 -12.19 -10.40
C TRP A 52 3.09 -12.77 -11.66
N ARG A 53 3.17 -12.06 -12.79
CA ARG A 53 2.70 -12.60 -14.06
C ARG A 53 3.52 -13.85 -14.38
N GLU A 54 2.86 -15.00 -14.34
CA GLU A 54 3.42 -16.23 -14.87
C GLU A 54 3.40 -16.15 -16.41
N GLY A 55 4.52 -16.48 -17.04
CA GLY A 55 4.55 -16.61 -18.50
C GLY A 55 3.73 -17.82 -18.91
N TYR A 56 2.88 -17.68 -19.94
CA TYR A 56 2.43 -18.82 -20.74
C TYR A 56 3.65 -19.43 -21.44
N LEU A 57 4.45 -20.22 -20.72
CA LEU A 57 5.30 -21.23 -21.34
C LEU A 57 4.36 -22.36 -21.79
N HIS A 58 3.60 -22.08 -22.84
CA HIS A 58 3.04 -23.12 -23.67
C HIS A 58 4.22 -23.80 -24.37
N LYS A 59 4.44 -25.06 -23.94
CA LYS A 59 5.00 -26.22 -24.64
C LYS A 59 5.70 -25.97 -25.98
#